data_AF-A0A3C1WDE8-F1
#
_entry.id   AF-A0A3C1WDE8-F1
#
_cell.length_a   1.000
_cell.length_b   1.000
_cell.length_c   1.000
_cell.angle_alpha   90.00
_cell.angle_beta   90.00
_cell.angle_gamma   90.00
#
_symmetry.space_group_name_H-M   'P 1'
#
loop_
_entity.id
_entity.type
_entity.pdbx_description
1 polymer ?
#
loop_
_entity_poly.entity_id
_entity_poly.type
_entity_poly.pdbx_seq_one_letter_code
_entity_poly.pdbx_strand_id
1 'polypeptide(L)'
;MNHYSGLRNALIAFFLLLSALYALPNIFGSDLAVQVSSAGDAAIEQSDLTKITATLKQKNIQYKSAALSNRRILVRFGDNASQLSAKDLLKTELGRNYVVALNLAPSVPQWLDSLGGRAMSLGLDLRGGVHFLLEVDMQAVLAMSIDKYYNELRTLLREGRLYKSIKKEGDSIAIRFKTLELKDKALARIKSDISDLIVLETGDQDELLIQVGI
;
A
#
# COMPACT_ATOMS: atom_id res chain seq x y z
N MET A 1 -8.40 -47.36 42.99
CA MET A 1 -7.93 -46.92 41.66
C MET A 1 -9.15 -46.58 40.82
N ASN A 2 -9.24 -45.34 40.31
CA ASN A 2 -10.41 -44.85 39.58
C ASN A 2 -10.57 -45.56 38.23
N HIS A 3 -11.49 -46.51 38.15
CA HIS A 3 -11.90 -47.14 36.89
C HIS A 3 -13.13 -46.42 36.36
N TYR A 4 -12.93 -45.38 35.54
CA TYR A 4 -14.00 -44.90 34.66
C TYR A 4 -14.36 -46.00 33.66
N SER A 5 -15.65 -46.14 33.33
CA SER A 5 -16.12 -47.10 32.31
C SER A 5 -15.31 -46.92 31.02
N GLY A 6 -14.82 -48.01 30.43
CA GLY A 6 -13.98 -47.98 29.21
C GLY A 6 -14.59 -47.16 28.07
N LEU A 7 -15.93 -47.09 28.02
CA LEU A 7 -16.67 -46.24 27.09
C LEU A 7 -16.42 -44.74 27.32
N ARG A 8 -16.35 -44.27 28.58
CA ARG A 8 -16.09 -42.87 28.90
C ARG A 8 -14.67 -42.48 28.49
N ASN A 9 -13.69 -43.35 28.76
CA ASN A 9 -12.32 -43.11 28.33
C ASN A 9 -12.19 -43.14 26.80
N ALA A 10 -12.92 -44.04 26.12
CA ALA A 10 -12.97 -44.08 24.65
C ALA A 10 -13.59 -42.82 24.04
N LEU A 11 -14.69 -42.31 24.62
CA LEU A 11 -15.29 -41.04 24.22
C LEU A 11 -14.34 -39.87 24.41
N ILE A 12 -13.67 -39.78 25.56
CA ILE A 12 -12.67 -38.72 25.83
C ILE A 12 -11.53 -38.80 24.81
N ALA A 13 -10.98 -39.99 24.56
CA ALA A 13 -9.92 -40.19 23.58
C ALA A 13 -10.36 -39.81 22.16
N PHE A 14 -11.59 -40.16 21.77
CA PHE A 14 -12.15 -39.81 20.47
C PHE A 14 -12.24 -38.29 20.26
N PHE A 15 -12.82 -37.55 21.22
CA PHE A 15 -12.91 -36.09 21.16
C PHE A 15 -11.54 -35.41 21.21
N LEU A 16 -10.60 -35.96 21.98
CA LEU A 16 -9.23 -35.44 22.03
C LEU A 16 -8.53 -35.61 20.67
N LEU A 17 -8.70 -36.76 20.02
CA LEU A 17 -8.14 -37.02 18.69
C LEU A 17 -8.78 -36.10 17.63
N LEU A 18 -10.09 -35.91 17.66
CA LEU A 18 -10.78 -34.94 16.79
C LEU A 18 -10.26 -33.52 17.00
N SER A 19 -10.07 -33.09 18.24
CA SER A 19 -9.58 -31.75 18.58
C SER A 19 -8.15 -31.56 18.09
N ALA A 20 -7.29 -32.58 18.28
CA ALA A 20 -5.93 -32.56 17.78
C ALA A 20 -5.88 -32.51 16.23
N LEU A 21 -6.72 -33.30 15.55
CA LEU A 21 -6.82 -33.30 14.10
C LEU A 21 -7.29 -31.94 13.56
N TYR A 22 -8.24 -31.30 14.24
CA TYR A 22 -8.74 -29.97 13.87
C TYR A 22 -7.72 -28.85 14.15
N ALA A 23 -6.88 -29.00 15.19
CA ALA A 23 -5.81 -28.04 15.50
C ALA A 23 -4.57 -28.21 14.62
N LEU A 24 -4.37 -29.39 14.02
CA LEU A 24 -3.20 -29.76 13.23
C LEU A 24 -2.85 -28.76 12.10
N PRO A 25 -3.80 -28.22 11.30
CA PRO A 25 -3.49 -27.29 10.22
C PRO A 25 -2.78 -26.02 10.69
N ASN A 26 -3.03 -25.56 11.92
CA ASN A 26 -2.45 -24.33 12.47
C ASN A 26 -0.99 -24.49 12.93
N ILE A 27 -0.51 -25.73 13.07
CA ILE A 27 0.90 -26.02 13.36
C ILE A 27 1.75 -25.80 12.09
N PHE A 28 1.15 -25.98 10.92
CA PHE A 28 1.81 -25.71 9.65
C PHE A 28 1.78 -24.21 9.37
N GLY A 29 2.96 -23.60 9.35
CA GLY A 29 3.14 -22.20 9.02
C GLY A 29 2.96 -21.90 7.53
N SER A 30 3.57 -20.80 7.09
CA SER A 30 3.61 -20.41 5.68
C SER A 30 5.02 -20.51 5.14
N ASP A 31 5.19 -21.14 3.99
CA ASP A 31 6.46 -21.16 3.25
C ASP A 31 6.58 -19.88 2.42
N LEU A 32 7.81 -19.37 2.33
CA LEU A 32 8.17 -18.31 1.40
C LEU A 32 7.93 -18.79 -0.03
N ALA A 33 7.20 -18.03 -0.84
CA ALA A 33 6.84 -18.43 -2.19
C ALA A 33 7.01 -17.31 -3.21
N VAL A 34 7.35 -17.66 -4.45
CA VAL A 34 7.21 -16.77 -5.60
C VAL A 34 6.03 -17.27 -6.41
N GLN A 35 5.08 -16.38 -6.66
CA GLN A 35 3.94 -16.64 -7.50
C GLN A 35 4.16 -16.01 -8.88
N VAL A 36 3.94 -16.81 -9.91
CA VAL A 36 3.94 -16.36 -11.30
C VAL A 36 2.53 -16.53 -11.86
N SER A 37 1.96 -15.43 -12.35
CA SER A 37 0.69 -15.41 -13.07
C SER A 37 0.85 -14.74 -14.43
N SER A 38 -0.04 -15.02 -15.38
CA SER A 38 -0.08 -14.29 -16.65
C SER A 38 -0.49 -12.84 -16.40
N ALA A 39 0.08 -11.90 -17.15
CA ALA A 39 -0.29 -10.49 -17.10
C ALA A 39 -1.63 -10.19 -17.81
N GLY A 40 -2.21 -11.18 -18.50
CA GLY A 40 -3.50 -11.08 -19.17
C GLY A 40 -4.30 -12.39 -19.06
N ASP A 41 -5.15 -12.65 -20.05
CA ASP A 41 -6.03 -13.82 -20.06
C ASP A 41 -5.36 -15.14 -20.51
N ALA A 42 -4.08 -15.08 -20.91
CA ALA A 42 -3.34 -16.27 -21.28
C ALA A 42 -3.28 -17.26 -20.11
N ALA A 43 -3.65 -18.51 -20.36
CA ALA A 43 -3.55 -19.57 -19.37
C ALA A 43 -2.09 -19.94 -19.14
N ILE A 44 -1.73 -20.19 -17.89
CA ILE A 44 -0.42 -20.77 -17.56
C ILE A 44 -0.49 -22.27 -17.74
N GLU A 45 0.51 -22.82 -18.42
CA GLU A 45 0.59 -24.23 -18.78
C GLU A 45 1.74 -24.96 -18.05
N GLN A 46 1.77 -26.29 -18.20
CA GLN A 46 2.85 -27.12 -17.67
C GLN A 46 4.22 -26.84 -18.32
N SER A 47 4.20 -26.33 -19.56
CA SER A 47 5.38 -25.87 -20.29
C SER A 47 6.07 -24.70 -19.57
N ASP A 48 5.30 -23.75 -19.05
CA ASP A 48 5.79 -22.62 -18.25
C ASP A 48 6.45 -23.09 -16.95
N LEU A 49 5.85 -24.08 -16.27
CA LEU A 49 6.43 -24.68 -15.06
C LEU A 49 7.79 -25.32 -15.35
N THR A 50 7.90 -26.00 -16.48
CA THR A 50 9.15 -26.65 -16.90
C THR A 50 10.22 -25.60 -17.21
N LYS A 51 9.85 -24.50 -17.90
CA LYS A 51 10.75 -23.38 -18.18
C LYS A 51 11.25 -22.73 -16.87
N ILE A 52 10.33 -22.41 -15.96
CA ILE A 52 10.65 -21.78 -14.67
C ILE A 52 11.57 -22.66 -13.84
N THR A 53 11.28 -23.95 -13.72
CA THR A 53 12.11 -24.88 -12.94
C THR A 53 13.49 -25.09 -13.58
N ALA A 54 13.60 -25.12 -14.92
CA ALA A 54 14.88 -25.17 -15.62
C ALA A 54 15.72 -23.91 -15.38
N THR A 55 15.10 -22.74 -15.47
CA THR A 55 15.74 -21.43 -15.22
C THR A 55 16.25 -21.31 -13.78
N LEU A 56 15.47 -21.76 -12.79
CA LEU A 56 15.88 -21.77 -11.38
C LEU A 56 17.07 -22.71 -11.14
N LYS A 57 17.05 -23.90 -11.76
CA LYS A 57 18.16 -24.87 -11.69
C LYS A 57 19.44 -24.36 -12.34
N GLN A 58 19.34 -23.73 -13.52
CA GLN A 58 20.50 -23.18 -14.23
C GLN A 58 21.26 -22.15 -13.39
N LYS A 59 20.55 -21.45 -12.50
CA LYS A 59 21.11 -20.40 -11.65
C LYS A 59 21.37 -20.87 -10.21
N ASN A 60 21.30 -22.19 -9.97
CA ASN A 60 21.53 -22.83 -8.68
C ASN A 60 20.67 -22.27 -7.52
N ILE A 61 19.45 -21.81 -7.83
CA ILE A 61 18.52 -21.33 -6.81
C ILE A 61 17.79 -22.54 -6.21
N GLN A 62 17.99 -22.78 -4.91
CA GLN A 62 17.31 -23.87 -4.21
C GLN A 62 15.84 -23.54 -3.97
N TYR A 63 14.95 -24.43 -4.40
CA TYR A 63 13.51 -24.34 -4.15
C TYR A 63 13.01 -25.65 -3.54
N LYS A 64 12.02 -25.58 -2.64
CA LYS A 64 11.41 -26.75 -1.98
C LYS A 64 10.48 -27.50 -2.94
N SER A 65 9.60 -26.76 -3.61
CA SER A 65 8.64 -27.33 -4.55
C SER A 65 8.17 -26.29 -5.55
N ALA A 66 7.71 -26.73 -6.71
CA ALA A 66 7.10 -25.89 -7.73
C ALA A 66 5.84 -26.60 -8.23
N ALA A 67 4.69 -25.93 -8.17
CA ALA A 67 3.41 -26.50 -8.55
C ALA A 67 2.56 -25.49 -9.33
N LEU A 68 1.81 -25.99 -10.31
CA LEU A 68 0.76 -25.25 -10.98
C LEU A 68 -0.55 -25.40 -10.18
N SER A 69 -1.13 -24.29 -9.73
CA SER A 69 -2.39 -24.27 -8.99
C SER A 69 -3.23 -23.07 -9.45
N ASN A 70 -4.49 -23.30 -9.81
CA ASN A 70 -5.45 -22.23 -10.18
C ASN A 70 -4.91 -21.24 -11.23
N ARG A 71 -4.35 -21.74 -12.35
CA ARG A 71 -3.73 -20.95 -13.44
C ARG A 71 -2.53 -20.09 -12.99
N ARG A 72 -1.89 -20.45 -11.89
CA ARG A 72 -0.73 -19.76 -11.31
C ARG A 72 0.35 -20.77 -10.96
N ILE A 73 1.61 -20.40 -11.16
CA ILE A 73 2.74 -21.23 -10.71
C ILE A 73 3.18 -20.70 -9.36
N LEU A 74 3.25 -21.60 -8.39
CA LEU A 74 3.73 -21.33 -7.04
C LEU A 74 5.02 -22.11 -6.84
N VAL A 75 6.12 -21.38 -6.63
CA VAL A 75 7.41 -21.93 -6.27
C VAL A 75 7.68 -21.62 -4.81
N ARG A 76 7.92 -22.63 -3.99
CA ARG A 76 8.20 -22.50 -2.55
C ARG A 76 9.70 -22.55 -2.28
N PHE A 77 10.15 -21.77 -1.31
CA PHE A 77 11.55 -21.58 -0.93
C PHE A 77 11.73 -21.83 0.57
N GLY A 78 12.93 -22.24 0.96
CA GLY A 78 13.29 -22.39 2.37
C GLY A 78 13.90 -21.14 2.99
N ASP A 79 14.29 -20.16 2.16
CA ASP A 79 15.08 -19.00 2.57
C ASP A 79 14.64 -17.74 1.80
N ASN A 80 14.77 -16.58 2.45
CA ASN A 80 14.39 -15.28 1.91
C ASN A 80 15.33 -14.81 0.79
N ALA A 81 16.64 -15.01 0.92
CA ALA A 81 17.59 -14.62 -0.12
C ALA A 81 17.35 -15.42 -1.42
N SER A 82 17.02 -16.72 -1.30
CA SER A 82 16.65 -17.57 -2.42
C SER A 82 15.34 -17.11 -3.09
N GLN A 83 14.33 -16.72 -2.31
CA GLN A 83 13.05 -16.21 -2.81
C GLN A 83 13.22 -14.86 -3.55
N LEU A 84 13.97 -13.92 -2.97
CA LEU A 84 14.27 -12.62 -3.57
C LEU A 84 15.04 -12.78 -4.90
N SER A 85 16.09 -13.59 -4.88
CA SER A 85 16.89 -13.90 -6.07
C SER A 85 16.04 -14.55 -7.16
N ALA A 86 15.16 -15.49 -6.79
CA ALA A 86 14.23 -16.13 -7.73
C ALA A 86 13.26 -15.12 -8.35
N LYS A 87 12.70 -14.21 -7.56
CA LYS A 87 11.76 -13.19 -8.05
C LYS A 87 12.43 -12.28 -9.09
N ASP A 88 13.62 -11.76 -8.79
CA ASP A 88 14.33 -10.85 -9.69
C ASP A 88 14.77 -11.54 -10.98
N LEU A 89 15.21 -12.81 -10.85
CA LEU A 89 15.57 -13.64 -11.98
C LEU A 89 14.37 -13.94 -12.89
N LEU A 90 13.27 -14.43 -12.31
CA LEU A 90 12.07 -14.78 -13.06
C LEU A 90 11.41 -13.55 -13.69
N LYS A 91 11.46 -12.40 -13.02
CA LYS A 91 10.97 -11.13 -13.59
C LYS A 91 11.75 -10.74 -14.84
N THR A 92 13.07 -10.94 -14.84
CA THR A 92 13.94 -10.65 -15.99
C THR A 92 13.70 -11.62 -17.15
N GLU A 93 13.61 -12.92 -16.86
CA GLU A 93 13.52 -13.99 -17.86
C GLU A 93 12.12 -14.13 -18.49
N LEU A 94 11.05 -13.93 -17.70
CA LEU A 94 9.66 -14.06 -18.17
C LEU A 94 9.16 -12.77 -18.83
N GLY A 95 9.80 -11.64 -18.56
CA GLY A 95 9.47 -10.35 -19.15
C GLY A 95 8.07 -9.84 -18.75
N ARG A 96 7.48 -9.00 -19.61
CA ARG A 96 6.23 -8.26 -19.31
C ARG A 96 4.95 -9.10 -19.41
N ASN A 97 5.02 -10.29 -19.99
CA ASN A 97 3.85 -11.15 -20.20
C ASN A 97 3.43 -11.88 -18.92
N TYR A 98 4.28 -11.87 -17.90
CA TYR A 98 4.03 -12.53 -16.62
C TYR A 98 4.20 -11.55 -15.47
N VAL A 99 3.37 -11.71 -14.45
CA VAL A 99 3.46 -11.01 -13.17
C VAL A 99 4.12 -11.95 -12.17
N VAL A 100 5.29 -11.55 -11.70
CA VAL A 100 6.07 -12.27 -10.68
C VAL A 100 5.96 -11.52 -9.36
N ALA A 101 5.35 -12.15 -8.37
CA ALA A 101 5.09 -11.56 -7.05
C ALA A 101 5.66 -12.43 -5.93
N LEU A 102 6.12 -11.79 -4.86
CA LEU A 102 6.42 -12.48 -3.60
C LEU A 102 5.09 -12.83 -2.94
N ASN A 103 4.98 -14.06 -2.45
CA ASN A 103 3.82 -14.57 -1.75
C ASN A 103 4.26 -15.47 -0.59
N LEU A 104 3.32 -15.82 0.29
CA LEU A 104 3.48 -16.87 1.28
C LEU A 104 2.44 -17.95 0.99
N ALA A 105 2.91 -19.18 0.81
CA ALA A 105 2.04 -20.32 0.54
C ALA A 105 1.83 -21.13 1.83
N PRO A 106 0.60 -21.57 2.14
CA PRO A 106 0.36 -22.47 3.27
C PRO A 106 1.19 -23.74 3.13
N SER A 107 1.89 -24.13 4.20
CA SER A 107 2.71 -25.35 4.26
C SER A 107 1.89 -26.59 4.64
N VAL A 108 0.56 -26.46 4.65
CA VAL A 108 -0.37 -27.55 5.00
C VAL A 108 -0.24 -28.69 3.97
N PRO A 109 -0.08 -29.95 4.41
CA PRO A 109 -0.07 -31.10 3.52
C PRO A 109 -1.38 -31.27 2.74
N GLN A 110 -1.30 -31.76 1.51
CA GLN A 110 -2.46 -31.91 0.64
C GLN A 110 -3.56 -32.82 1.21
N TRP A 111 -3.18 -33.86 1.96
CA TRP A 111 -4.16 -34.74 2.63
C TRP A 111 -4.97 -33.98 3.69
N LEU A 112 -4.35 -33.03 4.40
CA LEU A 112 -5.01 -32.25 5.44
C LEU A 112 -5.90 -31.16 4.83
N ASP A 113 -5.43 -30.50 3.76
CA ASP A 113 -6.24 -29.55 2.98
C ASP A 113 -7.45 -30.24 2.32
N SER A 114 -7.30 -31.48 1.84
CA SER A 114 -8.40 -32.25 1.24
C SER A 114 -9.53 -32.60 2.22
N LEU A 115 -9.20 -32.69 3.52
CA LEU A 115 -10.18 -32.87 4.59
C LEU A 115 -10.81 -31.54 5.04
N GLY A 116 -10.49 -30.42 4.37
CA GLY A 116 -10.92 -29.07 4.73
C GLY A 116 -10.05 -28.38 5.78
N GLY A 117 -8.93 -28.99 6.16
CA GLY A 117 -7.98 -28.43 7.10
C GLY A 117 -7.18 -27.29 6.48
N ARG A 118 -7.61 -26.05 6.70
CA ARG A 118 -6.90 -24.84 6.25
C ARG A 118 -6.29 -24.13 7.44
N ALA A 119 -5.00 -23.79 7.32
CA ALA A 119 -4.35 -22.92 8.29
C ALA A 119 -5.04 -21.55 8.29
N MET A 120 -5.21 -20.98 9.48
CA MET A 120 -5.78 -19.65 9.62
C MET A 120 -4.92 -18.60 8.91
N SER A 121 -5.55 -17.63 8.24
CA SER A 121 -4.81 -16.52 7.65
C SER A 121 -4.29 -15.61 8.76
N LEU A 122 -3.00 -15.71 9.05
CA LEU A 122 -2.33 -14.86 10.03
C LEU A 122 -2.33 -13.39 9.58
N GLY A 123 -2.54 -12.46 10.51
CA GLY A 123 -2.44 -11.02 10.26
C GLY A 123 -1.01 -10.59 9.94
N LEU A 124 -0.84 -9.35 9.46
CA LEU A 124 0.48 -8.77 9.12
C LEU A 124 1.48 -8.83 10.29
N ASP A 125 0.99 -8.62 11.51
CA ASP A 125 1.77 -8.67 12.75
C ASP A 125 2.41 -10.05 12.97
N LEU A 126 1.62 -11.12 12.77
CA LEU A 126 2.07 -12.50 12.93
C LEU A 126 2.83 -13.03 11.70
N ARG A 127 2.76 -12.34 10.57
CA ARG A 127 3.44 -12.69 9.31
C ARG A 127 4.75 -11.95 9.08
N GLY A 128 5.15 -11.06 9.99
CA GLY A 128 6.40 -10.29 9.85
C GLY A 128 6.32 -9.28 8.71
N GLY A 129 5.30 -8.42 8.74
CA GLY A 129 5.14 -7.33 7.78
C GLY A 129 6.24 -6.27 7.81
N VAL A 130 6.33 -5.48 6.75
CA VAL A 130 7.15 -4.25 6.73
C VAL A 130 6.39 -3.12 7.42
N HIS A 131 7.04 -2.47 8.40
CA HIS A 131 6.52 -1.26 9.02
C HIS A 131 6.65 -0.10 8.03
N PHE A 132 5.54 0.28 7.39
CA PHE A 132 5.52 1.41 6.46
C PHE A 132 5.25 2.70 7.24
N LEU A 133 6.26 3.54 7.38
CA LEU A 133 6.12 4.88 7.93
C LEU A 133 6.04 5.87 6.77
N LEU A 134 4.90 6.54 6.64
CA LEU A 134 4.70 7.62 5.67
C LEU A 134 4.77 8.94 6.42
N GLU A 135 5.80 9.72 6.13
CA GLU A 135 5.99 11.06 6.67
C GLU A 135 5.56 12.10 5.63
N VAL A 136 4.71 13.03 6.06
CA VAL A 136 4.28 14.14 5.22
C VAL A 136 5.14 15.35 5.55
N ASP A 137 5.84 15.89 4.56
CA ASP A 137 6.57 17.15 4.69
C ASP A 137 5.59 18.33 4.70
N MET A 138 5.22 18.78 5.89
CA MET A 138 4.28 19.88 6.07
C MET A 138 4.82 21.22 5.52
N GLN A 139 6.13 21.44 5.49
CA GLN A 139 6.70 22.67 4.93
C GLN A 139 6.52 22.70 3.41
N ALA A 140 6.76 21.57 2.75
CA ALA A 140 6.51 21.45 1.31
C ALA A 140 5.02 21.65 0.97
N VAL A 141 4.12 21.10 1.80
CA VAL A 141 2.66 21.27 1.63
C VAL A 141 2.24 22.73 1.78
N LEU A 142 2.74 23.43 2.80
CA LEU A 142 2.46 24.85 3.01
C LEU A 142 2.99 25.71 1.85
N ALA A 143 4.23 25.50 1.44
CA ALA A 143 4.84 26.23 0.33
C ALA A 143 4.04 26.05 -0.99
N MET A 144 3.64 24.81 -1.30
CA MET A 144 2.83 24.49 -2.47
C MET A 144 1.43 25.11 -2.40
N SER A 145 0.84 25.14 -1.21
CA SER A 145 -0.47 25.75 -0.98
C SER A 145 -0.41 27.27 -1.17
N ILE A 146 0.63 27.94 -0.69
CA ILE A 146 0.82 29.38 -0.90
C ILE A 146 1.02 29.70 -2.37
N ASP A 147 1.80 28.89 -3.10
CA ASP A 147 2.00 29.10 -4.53
C ASP A 147 0.70 28.90 -5.32
N LYS A 148 -0.13 27.94 -4.92
CA LYS A 148 -1.48 27.76 -5.50
C LYS A 148 -2.34 29.01 -5.27
N TYR A 149 -2.47 29.48 -4.04
CA TYR A 149 -3.30 30.65 -3.73
C TYR A 149 -2.76 31.94 -4.34
N TYR A 150 -1.44 32.10 -4.42
CA TYR A 150 -0.83 33.24 -5.12
C TYR A 150 -1.27 33.30 -6.59
N ASN A 151 -1.23 32.17 -7.29
CA ASN A 151 -1.63 32.09 -8.69
C ASN A 151 -3.14 32.31 -8.88
N GLU A 152 -3.94 31.79 -7.96
CA GLU A 152 -5.40 31.95 -7.96
C GLU A 152 -5.81 33.41 -7.71
N LEU A 153 -5.27 34.03 -6.65
CA LEU A 153 -5.47 35.46 -6.34
C LEU A 153 -5.00 36.37 -7.48
N ARG A 154 -3.85 36.07 -8.08
CA ARG A 154 -3.34 36.83 -9.22
C ARG A 154 -4.28 36.75 -10.42
N THR A 155 -4.88 35.59 -10.67
CA THR A 155 -5.83 35.38 -11.78
C THR A 155 -7.14 36.12 -11.51
N LEU A 156 -7.73 35.90 -10.34
CA LEU A 156 -8.99 36.49 -9.91
C LEU A 156 -8.92 38.03 -9.87
N LEU A 157 -7.87 38.60 -9.30
CA LEU A 157 -7.72 40.05 -9.21
C LEU A 157 -7.35 40.69 -10.56
N ARG A 158 -6.82 39.91 -11.52
CA ARG A 158 -6.51 40.40 -12.87
C ARG A 158 -7.75 40.58 -13.73
N GLU A 159 -8.74 39.70 -13.61
CA GLU A 159 -10.01 39.81 -14.35
C GLU A 159 -10.71 41.14 -14.09
N GLY A 160 -10.70 41.62 -12.83
CA GLY A 160 -11.29 42.91 -12.45
C GLY A 160 -10.32 44.10 -12.43
N ARG A 161 -9.04 43.92 -12.78
CA ARG A 161 -7.95 44.93 -12.61
C ARG A 161 -7.91 45.55 -11.20
N LEU A 162 -8.19 44.74 -10.17
CA LEU A 162 -8.46 45.21 -8.82
C LEU A 162 -7.19 45.49 -7.98
N TYR A 163 -5.98 45.20 -8.50
CA TYR A 163 -4.73 45.31 -7.72
C TYR A 163 -3.65 46.17 -8.42
N LYS A 164 -2.69 46.66 -7.63
CA LYS A 164 -1.46 47.34 -8.08
C LYS A 164 -0.28 46.37 -8.14
N SER A 165 -0.10 45.56 -7.11
CA SER A 165 0.94 44.53 -7.06
C SER A 165 0.57 43.42 -6.09
N ILE A 166 0.97 42.18 -6.40
CA ILE A 166 0.84 41.01 -5.53
C ILE A 166 2.21 40.37 -5.34
N LYS A 167 2.61 40.13 -4.09
CA LYS A 167 3.90 39.55 -3.72
C LYS A 167 3.70 38.45 -2.68
N LYS A 168 4.55 37.43 -2.75
CA LYS A 168 4.67 36.40 -1.70
C LYS A 168 5.70 36.88 -0.67
N GLU A 169 5.32 36.90 0.60
CA GLU A 169 6.16 37.24 1.74
C GLU A 169 6.15 36.06 2.71
N GLY A 170 7.07 35.12 2.51
CA GLY A 170 7.19 33.90 3.31
C GLY A 170 5.89 33.07 3.26
N ASP A 171 5.22 33.02 4.41
CA ASP A 171 3.98 32.26 4.63
C ASP A 171 2.69 33.06 4.31
N SER A 172 2.84 34.26 3.75
CA SER A 172 1.73 35.16 3.46
C SER A 172 1.82 35.77 2.06
N ILE A 173 0.70 36.30 1.60
CA ILE A 173 0.56 36.96 0.30
C ILE A 173 0.17 38.41 0.55
N ALA A 174 1.06 39.34 0.20
CA ALA A 174 0.83 40.77 0.30
C ALA A 174 0.22 41.31 -1.01
N ILE A 175 -0.96 41.92 -0.90
CA ILE A 175 -1.69 42.54 -2.01
C ILE A 175 -1.75 44.05 -1.77
N ARG A 176 -1.29 44.82 -2.75
CA ARG A 176 -1.37 46.29 -2.73
C ARG A 176 -2.44 46.76 -3.71
N PHE A 177 -3.32 47.63 -3.24
CA PHE A 177 -4.44 48.19 -3.99
C PHE A 177 -4.12 49.62 -4.49
N LYS A 178 -4.90 50.10 -5.46
CA LYS A 178 -4.75 51.46 -6.01
C LYS A 178 -5.64 52.49 -5.28
N THR A 179 -6.82 52.06 -4.83
CA THR A 179 -7.81 52.89 -4.12
C THR A 179 -8.54 52.01 -3.10
N LEU A 180 -9.15 52.65 -2.09
CA LEU A 180 -9.95 51.99 -1.06
C LEU A 180 -11.19 51.27 -1.65
N GLU A 181 -11.86 51.87 -2.64
CA GLU A 181 -13.00 51.22 -3.30
C GLU A 181 -12.64 49.91 -4.01
N LEU A 182 -11.43 49.81 -4.56
CA LEU A 182 -10.93 48.59 -5.20
C LEU A 182 -10.55 47.52 -4.17
N LYS A 183 -10.08 47.94 -2.99
CA LYS A 183 -9.79 47.07 -1.86
C LYS A 183 -11.06 46.37 -1.38
N ASP A 184 -12.15 47.11 -1.17
CA ASP A 184 -13.41 46.54 -0.68
C ASP A 184 -14.03 45.57 -1.72
N LYS A 185 -13.99 45.94 -3.00
CA LYS A 185 -14.41 45.06 -4.10
C LYS A 185 -13.56 43.79 -4.20
N ALA A 186 -12.25 43.90 -4.02
CA ALA A 186 -11.36 42.76 -4.02
C ALA A 186 -11.62 41.83 -2.82
N LEU A 187 -11.80 42.39 -1.62
CA LEU A 187 -12.12 41.62 -0.41
C LEU A 187 -13.43 40.84 -0.55
N ALA A 188 -14.47 41.45 -1.12
CA ALA A 188 -15.73 40.78 -1.40
C ALA A 188 -15.55 39.60 -2.38
N ARG A 189 -14.72 39.77 -3.42
CA ARG A 189 -14.40 38.72 -4.39
C ARG A 189 -13.56 37.59 -3.80
N ILE A 190 -12.54 37.92 -3.01
CA ILE A 190 -11.67 36.94 -2.35
C ILE A 190 -12.48 36.08 -1.38
N LYS A 191 -13.34 36.70 -0.55
CA LYS A 191 -14.22 35.96 0.37
C LYS A 191 -15.27 35.09 -0.32
N SER A 192 -15.68 35.46 -1.55
CA SER A 192 -16.65 34.69 -2.34
C SER A 192 -16.03 33.47 -3.00
N ASP A 193 -14.86 33.64 -3.62
CA ASP A 193 -14.29 32.62 -4.50
C ASP A 193 -13.21 31.78 -3.80
N ILE A 194 -12.59 32.29 -2.73
CA ILE A 194 -11.55 31.61 -1.96
C ILE A 194 -11.82 31.75 -0.46
N SER A 195 -12.68 30.88 0.06
CA SER A 195 -13.12 30.84 1.47
C SER A 195 -12.02 30.48 2.46
N ASP A 196 -10.94 29.87 2.00
CA ASP A 196 -9.91 29.24 2.84
C ASP A 196 -8.79 30.21 3.22
N LEU A 197 -8.82 31.44 2.70
CA LEU A 197 -7.82 32.48 2.94
C LEU A 197 -8.23 33.40 4.10
N ILE A 198 -7.35 33.57 5.07
CA ILE A 198 -7.55 34.47 6.21
C ILE A 198 -6.89 35.81 5.91
N VAL A 199 -7.66 36.90 6.04
CA VAL A 199 -7.14 38.26 5.91
C VAL A 199 -6.40 38.63 7.18
N LEU A 200 -5.08 38.79 7.06
CA LEU A 200 -4.20 39.28 8.12
C LEU A 200 -4.16 40.82 7.98
N GLU A 201 -4.93 41.52 8.80
CA GLU A 201 -4.91 42.99 8.79
C GLU A 201 -3.56 43.50 9.28
N THR A 202 -2.85 44.25 8.43
CA THR A 202 -1.64 44.99 8.83
C THR A 202 -2.08 46.30 9.48
N GLY A 203 -1.63 46.53 10.71
CA GLY A 203 -1.95 47.73 11.47
C GLY A 203 -1.57 49.03 10.75
N ASP A 204 -2.59 49.86 10.53
CA ASP A 204 -2.66 51.34 10.55
C ASP A 204 -1.61 52.21 9.82
N GLN A 205 -0.65 51.65 9.07
CA GLN A 205 0.35 52.46 8.35
C GLN A 205 0.21 52.47 6.83
N ASP A 206 -0.60 51.59 6.24
CA ASP A 206 -0.82 51.56 4.78
C ASP A 206 -2.23 51.01 4.47
N GLU A 207 -3.26 51.86 4.48
CA GLU A 207 -4.67 51.45 4.30
C GLU A 207 -4.94 50.67 3.00
N LEU A 208 -4.02 50.74 2.03
CA LEU A 208 -4.06 50.09 0.72
C LEU A 208 -3.31 48.76 0.64
N LEU A 209 -2.77 48.24 1.74
CA LEU A 209 -2.07 46.95 1.80
C LEU A 209 -2.91 45.94 2.59
N ILE A 210 -2.98 44.71 2.08
CA ILE A 210 -3.58 43.57 2.78
C ILE A 210 -2.60 42.41 2.72
N GLN A 211 -2.41 41.72 3.84
CA GLN A 211 -1.77 40.41 3.86
C GLN A 211 -2.83 39.32 3.98
N VAL A 212 -2.63 38.22 3.27
CA VAL A 212 -3.52 37.07 3.29
C VAL A 212 -2.71 35.81 3.54
N GLY A 213 -3.11 35.01 4.51
CA GLY A 213 -2.45 33.76 4.91
C GLY A 213 -3.37 32.55 4.78
N ILE A 214 -2.78 31.36 4.92
CA ILE A 214 -3.46 30.07 5.05
C ILE A 214 -3.54 29.72 6.53
#